data_AF-E3MDD4-F1
#
_entry.id   AF-E3MDD4-F1
#
_cell.length_a   1.000
_cell.length_b   1.000
_cell.length_c   1.000
_cell.angle_alpha   90.00
_cell.angle_beta   90.00
_cell.angle_gamma   90.00
#
_symmetry.space_group_name_H-M   'P 1'
#
loop_
_entity.id
_entity.type
_entity.pdbx_description
1 polymer ?
#
loop_
_entity_poly.entity_id
_entity_poly.type
_entity_poly.pdbx_seq_one_letter_code
_entity_poly.pdbx_strand_id
1 'polypeptide(L)'
;MPPPLSYPALKLVLEYLDVKKRYHITSRNCALQKIDKKIPLRVGTLIIWKDSSVSLDDLEYSAEYTKRKINREELLKIHVVNEKLKKYLEERPNIHVDHVGIYSVKFYEQVPVKLNLITNKLHTFCCSDFRNSLPMIDSRSFPLKKLKLTQEESIDVDHPIIHTTEDVIFQFSKRNELIRGIEKLQRKKLTIQNIMNGNVDAVRIIKDWMKNGREIGTEYLLYFPFNVGIKGVLKDLKREFDEFRNNLKGVNVRFLKRAPRFSIPMCPTLKIIIYGTEIQSKDRTVYQLVLKVVSTDE
;
A
#
# COMPACT_ATOMS: atom_id res chain seq x y z
N MET A 1 -5.96 47.05 -16.58
CA MET A 1 -5.42 45.68 -16.44
C MET A 1 -5.06 45.48 -14.98
N PRO A 2 -5.41 44.34 -14.36
CA PRO A 2 -4.91 44.01 -13.02
C PRO A 2 -3.38 43.90 -13.03
N PRO A 3 -2.70 44.19 -11.90
CA PRO A 3 -1.25 44.07 -11.81
C PRO A 3 -0.80 42.61 -12.02
N PRO A 4 0.39 42.39 -12.62
CA PRO A 4 0.94 41.05 -12.78
C PRO A 4 1.21 40.40 -11.41
N LEU A 5 1.15 39.07 -11.35
CA LEU A 5 1.49 38.33 -10.14
C LEU A 5 2.94 38.63 -9.71
N SER A 6 3.13 38.85 -8.41
CA SER A 6 4.47 38.95 -7.83
C SER A 6 5.22 37.62 -7.96
N TYR A 7 6.55 37.67 -7.93
CA TYR A 7 7.38 36.47 -8.04
C TYR A 7 7.08 35.40 -6.95
N PRO A 8 6.87 35.75 -5.67
CA PRO A 8 6.43 34.79 -4.65
C PRO A 8 5.04 34.21 -4.95
N ALA A 9 4.07 35.05 -5.38
CA ALA A 9 2.73 34.59 -5.71
C ALA A 9 2.74 33.62 -6.90
N LEU A 10 3.55 33.91 -7.93
CA LEU A 10 3.71 33.03 -9.09
C LEU A 10 4.29 31.66 -8.70
N LYS A 11 5.28 31.61 -7.80
CA LYS A 11 5.82 30.34 -7.29
C LYS A 11 4.76 29.50 -6.59
N LEU A 12 3.99 30.13 -5.69
CA LEU A 12 2.92 29.45 -4.96
C LEU A 12 1.85 28.92 -5.92
N VAL A 13 1.40 29.74 -6.87
CA VAL A 13 0.40 29.33 -7.87
C VAL A 13 0.91 28.14 -8.68
N LEU A 14 2.15 28.19 -9.19
CA LEU A 14 2.72 27.09 -9.97
C LEU A 14 2.96 25.83 -9.14
N GLU A 15 3.32 25.94 -7.86
CA GLU A 15 3.57 24.78 -6.99
C GLU A 15 2.32 23.93 -6.78
N TYR A 16 1.17 24.58 -6.60
CA TYR A 16 -0.12 23.93 -6.33
C TYR A 16 -1.02 23.81 -7.57
N LEU A 17 -0.54 24.21 -8.74
CA LEU A 17 -1.25 24.00 -9.98
C LEU A 17 -1.22 22.51 -10.36
N ASP A 18 -2.36 22.01 -10.85
CA ASP A 18 -2.49 20.68 -11.44
C ASP A 18 -1.32 20.35 -12.38
N VAL A 19 -0.75 19.15 -12.24
CA VAL A 19 0.50 18.73 -12.89
C VAL A 19 0.42 18.88 -14.41
N LYS A 20 -0.70 18.47 -15.00
CA LYS A 20 -0.93 18.54 -16.45
C LYS A 20 -1.01 19.98 -16.93
N LYS A 21 -1.77 20.83 -16.22
CA LYS A 21 -1.86 22.27 -16.54
C LYS A 21 -0.52 22.98 -16.37
N ARG A 22 0.21 22.67 -15.30
CA ARG A 22 1.55 23.22 -15.01
C ARG A 22 2.52 22.87 -16.12
N TYR A 23 2.65 21.59 -16.48
CA TYR A 23 3.49 21.14 -17.59
C TYR A 23 3.10 21.82 -18.92
N HIS A 24 1.80 21.91 -19.21
CA HIS A 24 1.29 22.54 -20.43
C HIS A 24 1.66 24.02 -20.55
N ILE A 25 1.65 24.77 -19.44
CA ILE A 25 2.00 26.19 -19.40
C ILE A 25 3.52 26.38 -19.44
N THR A 26 4.27 25.63 -18.62
CA THR A 26 5.71 25.85 -18.45
C THR A 26 6.52 25.33 -19.65
N SER A 27 6.03 24.30 -20.36
CA SER A 27 6.65 23.79 -21.59
C SER A 27 6.63 24.77 -22.77
N ARG A 28 5.78 25.80 -22.73
CA ARG A 28 5.64 26.80 -23.80
C ARG A 28 6.28 28.15 -23.49
N ASN A 29 6.88 28.31 -22.30
CA ASN A 29 7.48 29.56 -21.89
C ASN A 29 8.80 29.32 -21.14
N CYS A 30 9.92 29.71 -21.75
CA CYS A 30 11.26 29.51 -21.19
C CYS A 30 11.47 30.19 -19.83
N ALA A 31 10.85 31.35 -19.59
CA ALA A 31 10.97 32.03 -18.30
C ALA A 31 10.24 31.26 -17.20
N LEU A 32 9.01 30.80 -17.47
CA LEU A 32 8.26 29.95 -16.54
C LEU A 32 8.95 28.61 -16.33
N GLN A 33 9.53 28.00 -17.36
CA GLN A 33 10.30 26.76 -17.22
C GLN A 33 11.47 26.89 -16.23
N LYS A 34 12.19 28.02 -16.24
CA LYS A 34 13.28 28.29 -15.28
C LYS A 34 12.78 28.43 -13.84
N ILE A 35 11.63 29.06 -13.64
CA ILE A 35 11.00 29.19 -12.32
C ILE A 35 10.51 27.83 -11.85
N ASP A 36 9.83 27.13 -12.75
CA ASP A 36 9.21 25.84 -12.53
C ASP A 36 10.23 24.80 -12.07
N LYS A 37 11.41 24.70 -12.70
CA LYS A 37 12.49 23.80 -12.26
C LYS A 37 12.95 24.01 -10.81
N LYS A 38 12.75 25.20 -10.24
CA LYS A 38 13.16 25.55 -8.87
C LYS A 38 12.11 25.28 -7.80
N ILE A 39 10.87 25.02 -8.20
CA ILE A 39 9.77 24.74 -7.27
C ILE A 39 9.45 23.24 -7.25
N PRO A 40 9.09 22.68 -6.08
CA PRO A 40 8.68 21.29 -5.97
C PRO A 40 7.54 20.94 -6.94
N LEU A 41 7.55 19.73 -7.49
CA LEU A 41 6.39 19.18 -8.19
C LEU A 41 5.56 18.39 -7.19
N ARG A 42 4.29 18.79 -7.00
CA ARG A 42 3.34 18.10 -6.12
C ARG A 42 2.38 17.29 -6.98
N VAL A 43 2.23 16.02 -6.65
CA VAL A 43 1.42 15.05 -7.39
C VAL A 43 0.53 14.33 -6.39
N GLY A 44 -0.74 14.11 -6.75
CA GLY A 44 -1.62 13.31 -5.91
C GLY A 44 -1.17 11.85 -5.91
N THR A 45 -1.19 11.25 -7.10
CA THR A 45 -0.85 9.85 -7.32
C THR A 45 0.18 9.70 -8.44
N LEU A 46 1.24 8.94 -8.17
CA LEU A 46 2.18 8.48 -9.19
C LEU A 46 2.05 6.97 -9.35
N ILE A 47 1.83 6.52 -10.58
CA ILE A 47 1.69 5.10 -10.90
C ILE A 47 2.84 4.70 -11.83
N ILE A 48 3.60 3.68 -11.43
CA ILE A 48 4.51 2.95 -12.31
C ILE A 48 3.80 1.65 -12.67
N TRP A 49 3.53 1.46 -13.96
CA TRP A 49 2.84 0.29 -14.45
C TRP A 49 3.73 -0.46 -15.43
N LYS A 50 3.96 -1.74 -15.12
CA LYS A 50 4.99 -2.58 -15.72
C LYS A 50 6.36 -1.89 -15.70
N ASP A 51 7.27 -2.39 -16.50
CA ASP A 51 8.59 -1.83 -16.80
C ASP A 51 8.55 -0.70 -17.86
N SER A 52 7.37 -0.17 -18.22
CA SER A 52 7.23 0.62 -19.44
C SER A 52 6.47 1.94 -19.32
N SER A 53 5.75 2.19 -18.23
CA SER A 53 4.90 3.39 -18.10
C SER A 53 4.93 4.02 -16.72
N VAL A 54 4.84 5.35 -16.71
CA VAL A 54 4.79 6.19 -15.52
C VAL A 54 3.70 7.23 -15.73
N SER A 55 2.71 7.28 -14.83
CA SER A 55 1.70 8.34 -14.82
C SER A 55 1.76 9.19 -13.55
N LEU A 56 1.46 10.47 -13.70
CA LEU A 56 1.35 11.49 -12.66
C LEU A 56 -0.07 12.06 -12.76
N ASP A 57 -0.97 11.62 -11.90
CA ASP A 57 -2.40 11.91 -11.99
C ASP A 57 -2.92 11.60 -13.43
N ASP A 58 -3.34 12.62 -14.19
CA ASP A 58 -3.85 12.49 -15.57
C ASP A 58 -2.79 12.62 -16.68
N LEU A 59 -1.49 12.66 -16.31
CA LEU A 59 -0.37 12.83 -17.24
C LEU A 59 0.44 11.53 -17.34
N GLU A 60 0.46 10.90 -18.51
CA GLU A 60 1.11 9.59 -18.70
C GLU A 60 2.31 9.67 -19.65
N TYR A 61 3.41 9.05 -19.23
CA TYR A 61 4.52 8.62 -20.06
C TYR A 61 4.41 7.11 -20.30
N SER A 62 4.57 6.65 -21.54
CA SER A 62 4.66 5.21 -21.83
C SER A 62 5.61 4.91 -22.99
N ALA A 63 6.53 3.98 -22.75
CA ALA A 63 7.43 3.44 -23.77
C ALA A 63 6.72 2.45 -24.71
N GLU A 64 5.55 1.91 -24.34
CA GLU A 64 4.81 0.93 -25.16
C GLU A 64 4.22 1.52 -26.44
N TYR A 65 4.01 2.84 -26.52
CA TYR A 65 3.51 3.47 -27.74
C TYR A 65 4.44 3.24 -28.94
N THR A 66 5.75 3.03 -28.70
CA THR A 66 6.72 2.67 -29.75
C THR A 66 6.47 1.30 -30.38
N LYS A 67 5.68 0.43 -29.74
CA LYS A 67 5.45 -0.96 -30.15
C LYS A 67 4.06 -1.21 -30.77
N ARG A 68 3.15 -0.23 -30.72
CA ARG A 68 1.78 -0.36 -31.27
C ARG A 68 1.78 -0.06 -32.78
N LYS A 69 0.90 -0.74 -33.55
CA LYS A 69 0.62 -0.39 -34.96
C LYS A 69 -0.11 0.94 -35.05
N ILE A 70 0.64 2.03 -34.92
CA ILE A 70 0.18 3.42 -35.08
C ILE A 70 0.78 3.95 -36.38
N ASN A 71 0.07 4.86 -37.07
CA ASN A 71 0.64 5.52 -38.24
C ASN A 71 1.91 6.32 -37.85
N ARG A 72 2.81 6.53 -38.81
CA ARG A 72 4.14 7.13 -38.55
C ARG A 72 4.07 8.55 -37.98
N GLU A 73 3.11 9.36 -38.43
CA GLU A 73 2.97 10.76 -38.00
C GLU A 73 2.48 10.89 -36.56
N GLU A 74 1.49 10.08 -36.18
CA GLU A 74 0.95 10.03 -34.83
C GLU A 74 1.97 9.44 -33.85
N LEU A 75 2.74 8.42 -34.28
CA LEU A 75 3.86 7.89 -33.51
C LEU A 75 4.93 8.96 -33.23
N LEU A 76 5.30 9.77 -34.25
CA LEU A 76 6.25 10.87 -34.09
C LEU A 76 5.74 11.94 -33.11
N LYS A 77 4.45 12.30 -33.19
CA LYS A 77 3.82 13.25 -32.25
C LYS A 77 3.86 12.73 -30.81
N ILE A 78 3.51 11.46 -30.59
CA ILE A 78 3.56 10.82 -29.27
C ILE A 78 4.99 10.78 -28.74
N HIS A 79 5.96 10.37 -29.58
CA HIS A 79 7.36 10.29 -29.20
C HIS A 79 7.90 11.65 -28.74
N VAL A 80 7.65 12.73 -29.50
CA VAL A 80 8.08 14.09 -29.13
C VAL A 80 7.46 14.55 -27.79
N VAL A 81 6.19 14.24 -27.56
CA VAL A 81 5.52 14.58 -26.29
C VAL A 81 6.11 13.78 -25.12
N ASN A 82 6.35 12.49 -25.31
CA ASN A 82 6.91 11.60 -24.29
C ASN A 82 8.35 11.97 -23.93
N GLU A 83 9.20 12.29 -24.91
CA GLU A 83 10.59 12.73 -24.64
C GLU A 83 10.62 14.04 -23.84
N LYS A 84 9.74 14.99 -24.16
CA LYS A 84 9.62 16.23 -23.40
C LYS A 84 9.15 15.98 -21.96
N LEU A 85 8.19 15.07 -21.77
CA LEU A 85 7.70 14.71 -20.44
C LEU A 85 8.77 13.99 -19.63
N LYS A 86 9.47 13.01 -20.23
CA LYS A 86 10.59 12.32 -19.59
C LYS A 86 11.64 13.30 -19.09
N LYS A 87 12.12 14.18 -19.98
CA LYS A 87 13.08 15.22 -19.60
C LYS A 87 12.56 16.12 -18.48
N TYR A 88 11.29 16.52 -18.56
CA TYR A 88 10.65 17.33 -17.52
C TYR A 88 10.66 16.68 -16.14
N LEU A 89 10.51 15.35 -16.07
CA LEU A 89 10.55 14.57 -14.83
C LEU A 89 11.98 14.37 -14.32
N GLU A 90 12.91 13.99 -15.21
CA GLU A 90 14.30 13.69 -14.85
C GLU A 90 15.09 14.94 -14.44
N GLU A 91 14.70 16.12 -14.91
CA GLU A 91 15.28 17.40 -14.49
C GLU A 91 14.80 17.84 -13.08
N ARG A 92 13.89 17.08 -12.44
CA ARG A 92 13.41 17.40 -11.09
C ARG A 92 14.35 16.82 -10.03
N PRO A 93 14.80 17.63 -9.07
CA PRO A 93 15.59 17.09 -7.96
C PRO A 93 14.75 16.17 -7.08
N ASN A 94 13.49 16.54 -6.80
CA ASN A 94 12.53 15.75 -6.02
C ASN A 94 11.10 15.99 -6.53
N ILE A 95 10.26 14.97 -6.42
CA ILE A 95 8.82 15.03 -6.68
C ILE A 95 8.09 14.62 -5.40
N HIS A 96 7.22 15.50 -4.89
CA HIS A 96 6.39 15.23 -3.73
C HIS A 96 5.10 14.55 -4.18
N VAL A 97 4.87 13.33 -3.68
CA VAL A 97 3.72 12.50 -4.07
C VAL A 97 2.97 12.08 -2.81
N ASP A 98 1.64 12.16 -2.78
CA ASP A 98 0.90 11.59 -1.63
C ASP A 98 0.90 10.06 -1.67
N HIS A 99 0.71 9.49 -2.86
CA HIS A 99 0.64 8.05 -3.08
C HIS A 99 1.46 7.58 -4.28
N VAL A 100 2.39 6.65 -4.05
CA VAL A 100 3.13 5.93 -5.10
C VAL A 100 2.59 4.52 -5.21
N GLY A 101 2.11 4.16 -6.40
CA GLY A 101 1.67 2.82 -6.75
C GLY A 101 2.57 2.19 -7.79
N ILE A 102 3.06 0.98 -7.53
CA ILE A 102 3.98 0.23 -8.39
C ILE A 102 3.31 -1.09 -8.73
N TYR A 103 3.04 -1.32 -10.01
CA TYR A 103 2.19 -2.40 -10.46
C TYR A 103 2.86 -3.20 -11.56
N SER A 104 2.96 -4.50 -11.36
CA SER A 104 3.47 -5.47 -12.34
C SER A 104 4.91 -5.18 -12.81
N VAL A 105 5.73 -4.52 -12.00
CA VAL A 105 7.13 -4.20 -12.33
C VAL A 105 8.01 -5.40 -12.02
N LYS A 106 8.71 -5.92 -13.03
CA LYS A 106 9.64 -7.06 -12.89
C LYS A 106 11.10 -6.61 -12.88
N PHE A 107 11.42 -5.63 -13.72
CA PHE A 107 12.77 -5.09 -13.91
C PHE A 107 12.76 -3.59 -13.60
N TYR A 108 13.12 -3.21 -12.37
CA TYR A 108 13.11 -1.81 -11.94
C TYR A 108 14.14 -0.95 -12.67
N GLU A 109 15.25 -1.56 -13.10
CA GLU A 109 16.27 -0.93 -13.94
C GLU A 109 15.73 -0.49 -15.31
N GLN A 110 14.64 -1.13 -15.77
CA GLN A 110 13.99 -0.81 -17.04
C GLN A 110 12.92 0.27 -16.91
N VAL A 111 12.61 0.72 -15.68
CA VAL A 111 11.67 1.84 -15.47
C VAL A 111 12.20 3.04 -16.27
N PRO A 112 11.43 3.56 -17.23
CA PRO A 112 11.97 4.35 -18.33
C PRO A 112 12.32 5.79 -17.97
N VAL A 113 12.14 6.17 -16.70
CA VAL A 113 12.30 7.51 -16.17
C VAL A 113 13.04 7.42 -14.83
N LYS A 114 14.13 8.17 -14.68
CA LYS A 114 14.79 8.32 -13.38
C LYS A 114 13.97 9.24 -12.48
N LEU A 115 13.46 8.71 -11.37
CA LEU A 115 12.60 9.43 -10.43
C LEU A 115 13.26 9.53 -9.06
N ASN A 116 13.03 10.66 -8.38
CA ASN A 116 13.37 10.85 -6.98
C ASN A 116 12.11 11.32 -6.22
N LEU A 117 11.50 10.41 -5.46
CA LEU A 117 10.14 10.57 -4.92
C LEU A 117 10.18 10.78 -3.42
N ILE A 118 9.47 11.80 -2.94
CA ILE A 118 9.16 11.97 -1.52
C ILE A 118 7.70 11.61 -1.34
N THR A 119 7.41 10.52 -0.63
CA THR A 119 6.04 9.99 -0.50
C THR A 119 5.65 9.63 0.92
N ASN A 120 4.36 9.72 1.21
CA ASN A 120 3.79 9.23 2.46
C ASN A 120 3.31 7.78 2.36
N LYS A 121 2.95 7.32 1.16
CA LYS A 121 2.26 6.05 0.94
C LYS A 121 2.90 5.30 -0.22
N LEU A 122 3.22 4.02 -0.01
CA LEU A 122 3.74 3.13 -1.03
C LEU A 122 2.85 1.90 -1.17
N HIS A 123 2.50 1.54 -2.40
CA HIS A 123 1.77 0.33 -2.72
C HIS A 123 2.48 -0.44 -3.82
N THR A 124 2.81 -1.70 -3.57
CA THR A 124 3.33 -2.61 -4.59
C THR A 124 2.32 -3.73 -4.88
N PHE A 125 2.14 -4.03 -6.16
CA PHE A 125 1.21 -5.05 -6.64
C PHE A 125 1.83 -5.87 -7.76
N CYS A 126 1.91 -7.19 -7.60
CA CYS A 126 2.47 -8.11 -8.59
C CYS A 126 3.93 -7.80 -9.01
N CYS A 127 4.76 -7.24 -8.12
CA CYS A 127 6.18 -7.02 -8.42
C CYS A 127 7.04 -8.24 -8.04
N SER A 128 8.33 -8.23 -8.36
CA SER A 128 9.28 -9.28 -7.99
C SER A 128 9.74 -9.16 -6.54
N ASP A 129 10.26 -7.99 -6.18
CA ASP A 129 10.62 -7.58 -4.82
C ASP A 129 10.37 -6.07 -4.66
N PHE A 130 9.64 -5.68 -3.62
CA PHE A 130 9.38 -4.27 -3.32
C PHE A 130 10.66 -3.50 -2.97
N ARG A 131 11.71 -4.15 -2.46
CA ARG A 131 12.98 -3.49 -2.07
C ARG A 131 13.68 -2.84 -3.26
N ASN A 132 13.46 -3.37 -4.46
CA ASN A 132 13.98 -2.80 -5.70
C ASN A 132 13.32 -1.45 -6.06
N SER A 133 12.20 -1.10 -5.44
CA SER A 133 11.60 0.23 -5.56
C SER A 133 12.20 1.26 -4.59
N LEU A 134 12.96 0.85 -3.58
CA LEU A 134 13.48 1.79 -2.57
C LEU A 134 14.47 2.82 -3.13
N PRO A 135 15.33 2.52 -4.13
CA PRO A 135 16.26 3.50 -4.68
C PRO A 135 15.61 4.74 -5.33
N MET A 136 14.33 4.67 -5.72
CA MET A 136 13.58 5.84 -6.23
C MET A 136 12.85 6.63 -5.13
N ILE A 137 12.85 6.15 -3.89
CA ILE A 137 12.20 6.79 -2.74
C ILE A 137 13.24 7.49 -1.89
N ASP A 138 13.10 8.80 -1.76
CA ASP A 138 13.96 9.65 -0.93
C ASP A 138 13.83 9.29 0.55
N SER A 139 14.94 9.38 1.30
CA SER A 139 15.00 9.04 2.73
C SER A 139 14.02 9.84 3.60
N ARG A 140 13.65 11.06 3.18
CA ARG A 140 12.64 11.89 3.86
C ARG A 140 11.23 11.27 3.86
N SER A 141 10.99 10.24 3.05
CA SER A 141 9.73 9.49 3.03
C SER A 141 9.56 8.55 4.21
N PHE A 142 10.64 8.25 4.94
CA PHE A 142 10.62 7.25 6.02
C PHE A 142 10.59 7.91 7.41
N PRO A 143 9.80 7.36 8.36
CA PRO A 143 8.86 6.25 8.17
C PRO A 143 7.65 6.63 7.31
N LEU A 144 7.18 5.68 6.49
CA LEU A 144 5.97 5.86 5.69
C LEU A 144 4.74 5.91 6.60
N LYS A 145 3.70 6.65 6.16
CA LYS A 145 2.38 6.62 6.80
C LYS A 145 1.62 5.33 6.43
N LYS A 146 1.81 4.83 5.21
CA LYS A 146 1.14 3.61 4.75
C LYS A 146 2.03 2.80 3.79
N LEU A 147 2.15 1.51 4.06
CA LEU A 147 2.79 0.54 3.18
C LEU A 147 1.80 -0.57 2.87
N LYS A 148 1.55 -0.79 1.58
CA LYS A 148 0.72 -1.88 1.11
C LYS A 148 1.54 -2.78 0.19
N LEU A 149 1.73 -4.04 0.59
CA LEU A 149 2.50 -5.02 -0.16
C LEU A 149 1.56 -6.15 -0.59
N THR A 150 1.44 -6.37 -1.89
CA THR A 150 0.73 -7.55 -2.40
C THR A 150 1.69 -8.73 -2.50
N GLN A 151 1.23 -9.93 -2.20
CA GLN A 151 2.00 -11.17 -2.21
C GLN A 151 2.86 -11.30 -3.46
N GLU A 152 4.18 -11.33 -3.24
CA GLU A 152 5.23 -11.58 -4.23
C GLU A 152 5.91 -12.92 -3.89
N GLU A 153 6.82 -13.39 -4.75
CA GLU A 153 7.52 -14.66 -4.55
C GLU A 153 8.41 -14.66 -3.29
N SER A 154 8.90 -13.49 -2.88
CA SER A 154 9.68 -13.28 -1.66
C SER A 154 9.31 -11.96 -0.99
N ILE A 155 8.58 -12.01 0.13
CA ILE A 155 8.42 -10.86 1.02
C ILE A 155 9.26 -11.14 2.27
N ASP A 156 10.28 -10.31 2.47
CA ASP A 156 11.00 -10.25 3.74
C ASP A 156 10.16 -9.45 4.74
N VAL A 157 9.36 -10.15 5.54
CA VAL A 157 8.47 -9.54 6.52
C VAL A 157 9.23 -8.83 7.66
N ASP A 158 10.52 -9.13 7.85
CA ASP A 158 11.33 -8.55 8.94
C ASP A 158 12.10 -7.29 8.50
N HIS A 159 11.81 -6.77 7.30
CA HIS A 159 12.47 -5.59 6.79
C HIS A 159 12.18 -4.33 7.65
N PRO A 160 13.17 -3.46 7.96
CA PRO A 160 12.98 -2.30 8.84
C PRO A 160 11.83 -1.35 8.46
N ILE A 161 11.55 -1.19 7.16
CA ILE A 161 10.44 -0.37 6.67
C ILE A 161 9.08 -0.93 7.13
N ILE A 162 8.95 -2.26 7.19
CA ILE A 162 7.72 -2.91 7.66
C ILE A 162 7.52 -2.62 9.14
N HIS A 163 8.57 -2.54 9.96
CA HIS A 163 8.47 -2.23 11.40
C HIS A 163 8.26 -0.74 11.69
N THR A 164 8.86 0.14 10.89
CA THR A 164 8.81 1.60 11.14
C THR A 164 7.58 2.28 10.54
N THR A 165 6.95 1.69 9.52
CA THR A 165 5.72 2.24 8.91
C THR A 165 4.57 2.23 9.90
N GLU A 166 3.71 3.26 9.86
CA GLU A 166 2.54 3.37 10.73
C GLU A 166 1.45 2.33 10.39
N ASP A 167 0.93 2.34 9.16
CA ASP A 167 -0.08 1.39 8.66
C ASP A 167 0.50 0.42 7.62
N VAL A 168 0.55 -0.87 7.95
CA VAL A 168 1.04 -1.93 7.06
C VAL A 168 -0.10 -2.86 6.65
N ILE A 169 -0.23 -3.06 5.35
CA ILE A 169 -1.20 -3.95 4.73
C ILE A 169 -0.49 -5.01 3.90
N PHE A 170 -0.63 -6.29 4.26
CA PHE A 170 -0.29 -7.40 3.37
C PHE A 170 -1.53 -7.83 2.59
N GLN A 171 -1.44 -7.90 1.27
CA GLN A 171 -2.53 -8.33 0.41
C GLN A 171 -2.17 -9.64 -0.29
N PHE A 172 -3.01 -10.66 -0.19
CA PHE A 172 -2.75 -11.99 -0.76
C PHE A 172 -3.57 -12.21 -2.02
N SER A 173 -2.89 -12.37 -3.16
CA SER A 173 -3.50 -12.46 -4.49
C SER A 173 -3.41 -13.85 -5.13
N LYS A 174 -2.56 -14.74 -4.62
CA LYS A 174 -2.45 -16.15 -5.08
C LYS A 174 -3.24 -17.05 -4.16
N ARG A 175 -3.73 -18.20 -4.63
CA ARG A 175 -4.53 -19.13 -3.79
C ARG A 175 -3.61 -20.09 -3.05
N ASN A 176 -3.90 -20.40 -1.78
CA ASN A 176 -3.19 -21.37 -0.95
C ASN A 176 -1.68 -21.08 -0.76
N GLU A 177 -1.24 -19.84 -0.96
CA GLU A 177 0.15 -19.45 -0.71
C GLU A 177 0.22 -18.55 0.53
N LEU A 178 1.08 -18.92 1.47
CA LEU A 178 1.33 -18.18 2.70
C LEU A 178 2.55 -17.26 2.53
N ILE A 179 2.51 -16.07 3.14
CA ILE A 179 3.72 -15.26 3.34
C ILE A 179 4.42 -15.86 4.56
N ARG A 180 5.65 -16.32 4.36
CA ARG A 180 6.43 -16.96 5.43
C ARG A 180 6.84 -15.92 6.48
N GLY A 181 6.76 -16.27 7.75
CA GLY A 181 7.27 -15.45 8.85
C GLY A 181 6.31 -14.40 9.39
N ILE A 182 5.08 -14.26 8.83
CA ILE A 182 4.08 -13.32 9.37
C ILE A 182 3.81 -13.55 10.85
N GLU A 183 3.81 -14.81 11.29
CA GLU A 183 3.60 -15.17 12.70
C GLU A 183 4.65 -14.52 13.62
N LYS A 184 5.88 -14.37 13.13
CA LYS A 184 7.01 -13.82 13.89
C LYS A 184 7.05 -12.30 13.91
N LEU A 185 6.28 -11.63 13.05
CA LEU A 185 6.33 -10.18 12.90
C LEU A 185 5.93 -9.48 14.20
N GLN A 186 6.80 -8.66 14.78
CA GLN A 186 6.58 -8.01 16.07
C GLN A 186 5.90 -6.63 15.99
N ARG A 187 4.83 -6.52 15.20
CA ARG A 187 4.06 -5.26 15.08
C ARG A 187 2.87 -5.23 16.01
N LYS A 188 2.55 -4.06 16.56
CA LYS A 188 1.31 -3.84 17.33
C LYS A 188 0.06 -3.85 16.45
N LYS A 189 0.14 -3.36 15.22
CA LYS A 189 -0.98 -3.35 14.27
C LYS A 189 -0.58 -3.91 12.92
N LEU A 190 -1.42 -4.81 12.40
CA LEU A 190 -1.25 -5.37 11.07
C LEU A 190 -2.61 -5.59 10.41
N THR A 191 -2.72 -5.21 9.15
CA THR A 191 -3.87 -5.58 8.31
C THR A 191 -3.44 -6.62 7.28
N ILE A 192 -4.23 -7.68 7.15
CA ILE A 192 -4.06 -8.70 6.13
C ILE A 192 -5.33 -8.74 5.26
N GLN A 193 -5.17 -8.55 3.96
CA GLN A 193 -6.25 -8.59 2.97
C GLN A 193 -6.14 -9.89 2.15
N ASN A 194 -6.98 -10.88 2.46
CA ASN A 194 -7.02 -12.14 1.73
C ASN A 194 -7.94 -12.00 0.52
N ILE A 195 -7.43 -11.67 -0.68
CA ILE A 195 -8.27 -11.64 -1.88
C ILE A 195 -8.70 -13.06 -2.25
N MET A 196 -7.79 -14.02 -2.10
CA MET A 196 -7.99 -15.44 -2.42
C MET A 196 -8.13 -16.29 -1.14
N ASN A 197 -8.40 -17.59 -1.31
CA ASN A 197 -8.58 -18.54 -0.20
C ASN A 197 -7.26 -19.22 0.20
N GLY A 198 -7.12 -19.54 1.49
CA GLY A 198 -6.03 -20.38 2.02
C GLY A 198 -4.71 -19.64 2.30
N ASN A 199 -4.77 -18.33 2.51
CA ASN A 199 -3.61 -17.46 2.49
C ASN A 199 -3.03 -17.06 3.85
N VAL A 200 -3.77 -17.28 4.93
CA VAL A 200 -3.31 -16.96 6.28
C VAL A 200 -3.62 -18.12 7.21
N ASP A 201 -2.60 -18.54 7.94
CA ASP A 201 -2.70 -19.49 9.02
C ASP A 201 -2.84 -18.75 10.36
N ALA A 202 -4.08 -18.41 10.72
CA ALA A 202 -4.36 -17.72 11.98
C ALA A 202 -3.98 -18.57 13.19
N VAL A 203 -4.08 -19.91 13.09
CA VAL A 203 -3.69 -20.83 14.16
C VAL A 203 -2.20 -20.69 14.45
N ARG A 204 -1.36 -20.68 13.41
CA ARG A 204 0.09 -20.50 13.56
C ARG A 204 0.45 -19.15 14.18
N ILE A 205 -0.24 -18.06 13.80
CA ILE A 205 -0.05 -16.74 14.42
C ILE A 205 -0.36 -16.80 15.91
N ILE A 206 -1.50 -17.39 16.30
CA ILE A 206 -1.92 -17.48 17.71
C ILE A 206 -0.95 -18.36 18.52
N LYS A 207 -0.53 -19.51 17.98
CA LYS A 207 0.44 -20.39 18.66
C LYS A 207 1.78 -19.68 18.87
N ASP A 208 2.22 -18.87 17.90
CA ASP A 208 3.42 -18.04 18.07
C ASP A 208 3.24 -17.01 19.18
N TRP A 209 2.11 -16.30 19.22
CA TRP A 209 1.80 -15.33 20.27
C TRP A 209 1.74 -15.97 21.66
N MET A 210 1.14 -17.15 21.78
CA MET A 210 1.12 -17.92 23.03
C MET A 210 2.53 -18.30 23.50
N LYS A 211 3.41 -18.66 22.56
CA LYS A 211 4.77 -19.10 22.87
C LYS A 211 5.70 -17.94 23.21
N ASN A 212 5.65 -16.86 22.44
CA ASN A 212 6.62 -15.77 22.52
C ASN A 212 6.10 -14.56 23.30
N GLY A 213 4.82 -14.56 23.66
CA GLY A 213 4.15 -13.40 24.25
C GLY A 213 3.90 -12.30 23.21
N ARG A 214 3.04 -11.36 23.58
CA ARG A 214 2.74 -10.14 22.82
C ARG A 214 2.35 -8.99 23.74
N GLU A 215 2.60 -7.78 23.27
CA GLU A 215 2.20 -6.58 23.98
C GLU A 215 0.68 -6.41 24.00
N ILE A 216 0.15 -5.85 25.09
CA ILE A 216 -1.25 -5.47 25.20
C ILE A 216 -1.65 -4.47 24.10
N GLY A 217 -2.83 -4.69 23.51
CA GLY A 217 -3.34 -3.89 22.40
C GLY A 217 -2.74 -4.27 21.04
N THR A 218 -1.94 -5.34 20.96
CA THR A 218 -1.58 -5.95 19.66
C THR A 218 -2.86 -6.40 18.95
N GLU A 219 -3.07 -6.00 17.71
CA GLU A 219 -4.29 -6.23 16.94
C GLU A 219 -3.98 -6.53 15.46
N TYR A 220 -4.33 -7.75 15.04
CA TYR A 220 -4.21 -8.19 13.65
C TYR A 220 -5.61 -8.33 13.04
N LEU A 221 -5.83 -7.65 11.92
CA LEU A 221 -7.12 -7.63 11.22
C LEU A 221 -7.02 -8.40 9.90
N LEU A 222 -7.69 -9.54 9.82
CA LEU A 222 -7.71 -10.38 8.63
C LEU A 222 -9.03 -10.16 7.88
N TYR A 223 -8.96 -9.62 6.67
CA TYR A 223 -10.12 -9.33 5.84
C TYR A 223 -10.30 -10.38 4.76
N PHE A 224 -11.55 -10.74 4.50
CA PHE A 224 -11.97 -11.73 3.51
C PHE A 224 -13.12 -11.16 2.67
N PRO A 225 -13.03 -11.21 1.32
CA PRO A 225 -14.09 -10.73 0.43
C PRO A 225 -15.32 -11.63 0.45
N PHE A 226 -15.18 -12.89 0.87
CA PHE A 226 -16.26 -13.87 0.88
C PHE A 226 -16.36 -14.60 2.22
N ASN A 227 -17.59 -14.92 2.63
CA ASN A 227 -17.89 -15.65 3.87
C ASN A 227 -17.19 -17.01 3.95
N VAL A 228 -17.02 -17.67 2.80
CA VAL A 228 -16.36 -18.98 2.70
C VAL A 228 -14.93 -18.92 3.23
N GLY A 229 -14.20 -17.82 2.96
CA GLY A 229 -12.83 -17.63 3.41
C GLY A 229 -12.73 -17.57 4.95
N ILE A 230 -13.50 -16.67 5.58
CA ILE A 230 -13.49 -16.55 7.05
C ILE A 230 -14.01 -17.82 7.74
N LYS A 231 -15.00 -18.51 7.17
CA LYS A 231 -15.52 -19.78 7.71
C LYS A 231 -14.47 -20.88 7.73
N GLY A 232 -13.61 -20.95 6.71
CA GLY A 232 -12.47 -21.88 6.69
C GLY A 232 -11.55 -21.65 7.88
N VAL A 233 -11.10 -20.41 8.06
CA VAL A 233 -10.22 -20.04 9.17
C VAL A 233 -10.88 -20.26 10.54
N LEU A 234 -12.16 -19.91 10.69
CA LEU A 234 -12.91 -20.16 11.93
C LEU A 234 -13.07 -21.65 12.23
N LYS A 235 -13.16 -22.53 11.21
CA LYS A 235 -13.20 -23.98 11.39
C LYS A 235 -11.86 -24.50 11.90
N ASP A 236 -10.75 -23.98 11.37
CA ASP A 236 -9.40 -24.34 11.83
C ASP A 236 -9.16 -23.87 13.26
N LEU A 237 -9.54 -22.63 13.59
CA LEU A 237 -9.48 -22.12 14.96
C LEU A 237 -10.33 -22.95 15.93
N LYS A 238 -11.55 -23.31 15.51
CA LYS A 238 -12.44 -24.16 16.33
C LYS A 238 -11.84 -25.54 16.57
N ARG A 239 -11.16 -26.13 15.61
CA ARG A 239 -10.52 -27.44 15.77
C ARG A 239 -9.38 -27.39 16.80
N GLU A 240 -8.63 -26.30 16.82
CA GLU A 240 -7.41 -26.16 17.63
C GLU A 240 -7.65 -25.56 19.02
N PHE A 241 -8.66 -24.70 19.16
CA PHE A 241 -8.88 -23.88 20.36
C PHE A 241 -10.30 -24.01 20.92
N ASP A 242 -10.98 -25.15 20.71
CA ASP A 242 -12.39 -25.30 21.11
C ASP A 242 -12.63 -25.13 22.61
N GLU A 243 -11.65 -25.52 23.43
CA GLU A 243 -11.66 -25.38 24.88
C GLU A 243 -11.72 -23.91 25.35
N PHE A 244 -11.26 -22.97 24.52
CA PHE A 244 -11.22 -21.54 24.82
C PHE A 244 -12.43 -20.77 24.29
N ARG A 245 -13.52 -21.45 23.94
CA ARG A 245 -14.75 -20.77 23.49
C ARG A 245 -15.27 -19.81 24.54
N ASN A 246 -15.61 -18.61 24.11
CA ASN A 246 -16.11 -17.57 25.00
C ASN A 246 -17.12 -16.66 24.27
N ASN A 247 -18.10 -16.14 24.99
CA ASN A 247 -19.07 -15.20 24.41
C ASN A 247 -18.53 -13.77 24.29
N LEU A 248 -17.36 -13.48 24.87
CA LEU A 248 -16.70 -12.18 24.92
C LEU A 248 -17.63 -11.10 25.49
N LYS A 249 -18.23 -11.37 26.66
CA LYS A 249 -19.05 -10.38 27.39
C LYS A 249 -18.21 -9.12 27.62
N GLY A 250 -18.79 -7.94 27.40
CA GLY A 250 -18.10 -6.64 27.53
C GLY A 250 -17.52 -6.09 26.23
N VAL A 251 -17.30 -6.92 25.20
CA VAL A 251 -16.82 -6.46 23.90
C VAL A 251 -17.99 -5.90 23.08
N ASN A 252 -18.06 -4.57 22.95
CA ASN A 252 -19.13 -3.87 22.25
C ASN A 252 -18.91 -3.81 20.72
N VAL A 253 -19.11 -4.95 20.03
CA VAL A 253 -19.04 -5.03 18.58
C VAL A 253 -20.16 -5.90 18.02
N ARG A 254 -20.54 -5.68 16.75
CA ARG A 254 -21.49 -6.54 16.04
C ARG A 254 -20.77 -7.79 15.52
N PHE A 255 -20.78 -8.84 16.33
CA PHE A 255 -20.19 -10.13 15.95
C PHE A 255 -20.84 -10.76 14.72
N LEU A 256 -20.04 -11.54 14.00
CA LEU A 256 -20.51 -12.41 12.92
C LEU A 256 -21.46 -13.47 13.49
N LYS A 257 -22.70 -13.49 12.99
CA LYS A 257 -23.76 -14.38 13.50
C LYS A 257 -23.33 -15.84 13.44
N ARG A 258 -23.54 -16.57 14.54
CA ARG A 258 -23.25 -18.01 14.70
C ARG A 258 -21.77 -18.40 14.53
N ALA A 259 -20.85 -17.44 14.42
CA ALA A 259 -19.42 -17.72 14.40
C ALA A 259 -18.91 -18.03 15.82
N PRO A 260 -17.95 -18.96 15.98
CA PRO A 260 -17.29 -19.17 17.25
C PRO A 260 -16.44 -17.94 17.60
N ARG A 261 -16.23 -17.77 18.90
CA ARG A 261 -15.48 -16.70 19.52
C ARG A 261 -14.59 -17.33 20.59
N PHE A 262 -13.40 -16.80 20.78
CA PHE A 262 -12.40 -17.41 21.64
C PHE A 262 -11.77 -16.37 22.56
N SER A 263 -11.44 -16.81 23.76
CA SER A 263 -10.65 -16.07 24.75
C SER A 263 -9.55 -17.00 25.24
N ILE A 264 -8.37 -16.90 24.66
CA ILE A 264 -7.23 -17.81 24.89
C ILE A 264 -6.27 -17.14 25.87
N PRO A 265 -6.03 -17.70 27.07
CA PRO A 265 -5.01 -17.19 27.98
C PRO A 265 -3.63 -17.23 27.34
N MET A 266 -2.88 -16.13 27.43
CA MET A 266 -1.47 -16.06 26.97
C MET A 266 -0.52 -16.05 28.16
N CYS A 267 -0.85 -15.28 29.20
CA CYS A 267 -0.20 -15.29 30.51
C CYS A 267 -1.25 -14.89 31.59
N PRO A 268 -0.91 -14.85 32.90
CA PRO A 268 -1.90 -14.53 33.94
C PRO A 268 -2.64 -13.20 33.72
N THR A 269 -1.97 -12.20 33.15
CA THR A 269 -2.49 -10.85 32.97
C THR A 269 -3.01 -10.55 31.57
N LEU A 270 -2.74 -11.41 30.56
CA LEU A 270 -3.09 -11.16 29.17
C LEU A 270 -3.78 -12.36 28.51
N LYS A 271 -4.79 -12.06 27.71
CA LYS A 271 -5.55 -13.01 26.88
C LYS A 271 -5.64 -12.55 25.44
N ILE A 272 -5.74 -13.50 24.51
CA ILE A 272 -6.01 -13.27 23.10
C ILE A 272 -7.51 -13.46 22.87
N ILE A 273 -8.20 -12.40 22.45
CA ILE A 273 -9.59 -12.49 22.01
C ILE A 273 -9.66 -12.61 20.50
N ILE A 274 -10.56 -13.49 20.03
CA ILE A 274 -10.73 -13.78 18.61
C ILE A 274 -12.21 -13.76 18.28
N TYR A 275 -12.57 -12.97 17.28
CA TYR A 275 -13.96 -12.89 16.81
C TYR A 275 -14.05 -12.44 15.35
N GLY A 276 -15.12 -12.87 14.69
CA GLY A 276 -15.48 -12.37 13.36
C GLY A 276 -16.45 -11.19 13.44
N THR A 277 -16.38 -10.28 12.47
CA THR A 277 -17.34 -9.21 12.22
C THR A 277 -17.70 -9.15 10.73
N GLU A 278 -18.81 -8.48 10.45
CA GLU A 278 -19.30 -8.21 9.10
C GLU A 278 -19.29 -6.70 8.88
N ILE A 279 -18.58 -6.24 7.86
CA ILE A 279 -18.44 -4.83 7.51
C ILE A 279 -19.19 -4.60 6.20
N GLN A 280 -20.23 -3.76 6.27
CA GLN A 280 -20.96 -3.33 5.08
C GLN A 280 -20.23 -2.12 4.48
N SER A 281 -19.70 -2.29 3.27
CA SER A 281 -19.16 -1.18 2.46
C SER A 281 -20.11 -0.85 1.31
N LYS A 282 -19.93 0.31 0.67
CA LYS A 282 -20.79 0.77 -0.43
C LYS A 282 -20.88 -0.24 -1.58
N ASP A 283 -19.80 -0.98 -1.85
CA ASP A 283 -19.69 -1.84 -3.03
C ASP A 283 -19.92 -3.33 -2.71
N ARG A 284 -19.63 -3.76 -1.47
CA ARG A 284 -19.77 -5.16 -1.03
C ARG A 284 -19.70 -5.34 0.47
N THR A 285 -20.24 -6.45 0.96
CA THR A 285 -19.98 -6.94 2.30
C THR A 285 -18.58 -7.56 2.38
N VAL A 286 -17.81 -7.19 3.40
CA VAL A 286 -16.49 -7.76 3.70
C VAL A 286 -16.52 -8.38 5.09
N TYR A 287 -15.87 -9.53 5.24
CA TYR A 287 -15.77 -10.23 6.51
C TYR A 287 -14.42 -9.95 7.14
N GLN A 288 -14.39 -9.73 8.44
CA GLN A 288 -13.16 -9.45 9.17
C GLN A 288 -13.04 -10.45 10.33
N LEU A 289 -11.86 -11.04 10.49
CA LEU A 289 -11.46 -11.76 11.70
C LEU A 289 -10.49 -10.87 12.47
N VAL A 290 -10.80 -10.63 13.74
CA VAL A 290 -9.98 -9.82 14.65
C VAL A 290 -9.22 -10.77 15.57
N LEU A 291 -7.90 -10.62 15.63
CA LEU A 291 -7.04 -11.22 16.65
C LEU A 291 -6.49 -10.09 17.51
N LYS A 292 -6.80 -10.07 18.81
CA LYS A 292 -6.42 -8.96 19.68
C LYS A 292 -5.94 -9.42 21.04
N VAL A 293 -4.86 -8.82 21.52
CA VAL A 293 -4.33 -9.03 22.88
C VAL A 293 -4.92 -7.98 23.81
N VAL A 294 -5.54 -8.44 24.90
CA VAL A 294 -6.20 -7.59 25.90
C VAL A 294 -5.82 -8.03 27.31
N SER A 295 -6.09 -7.18 28.31
CA SER A 295 -5.92 -7.53 29.72
C SER A 295 -6.94 -8.59 30.14
N THR A 296 -6.58 -9.46 31.09
CA THR A 296 -7.53 -10.40 31.70
C THR A 296 -8.63 -9.67 32.48
N ASP A 297 -8.30 -8.52 33.07
CA ASP A 297 -9.15 -7.74 34.00
C ASP A 297 -10.17 -6.80 33.31
N GLU A 298 -10.17 -6.76 31.97
CA GLU A 298 -11.16 -6.09 31.12
C GLU A 298 -12.20 -7.07 30.55
#